data_AF-A0A821YMB5-F1
#
_entry.id   AF-A0A821YMB5-F1
#
_cell.length_a   1.000
_cell.length_b   1.000
_cell.length_c   1.000
_cell.angle_alpha   90.00
_cell.angle_beta   90.00
_cell.angle_gamma   90.00
#
_symmetry.space_group_name_H-M   'P 1'
#
loop_
_entity.id
_entity.type
_entity.pdbx_description
1 polymer ?
#
loop_
_entity_poly.entity_id
_entity_poly.type
_entity_poly.pdbx_seq_one_letter_code
_entity_poly.pdbx_strand_id
1 'polypeptide(L)'
;VRDGEKVLACLKKATKLTTQLMDQSVQVQLYNELLNTYIYFFNQNHPDIDVTLLNSLIEKLQNEMSKISSNENDEFIRNQIQKTFDYLRQQSQSEKFQGLQIND
;
A
#
# COMPACT_ATOMS: atom_id res chain seq x y z
N VAL A 1 -1.80 -19.08 18.49
CA VAL A 1 -0.98 -17.87 18.72
C VAL A 1 -1.06 -17.01 17.47
N ARG A 2 -1.73 -15.85 17.54
CA ARG A 2 -1.72 -14.84 16.47
C ARG A 2 -0.61 -13.84 16.82
N ASP A 3 0.62 -14.14 16.45
CA ASP A 3 1.77 -13.28 16.73
C ASP A 3 1.74 -12.06 15.79
N GLY A 4 1.10 -10.97 16.22
CA GLY A 4 1.07 -9.71 15.46
C GLY A 4 2.47 -9.21 15.09
N GLU A 5 3.43 -9.35 16.00
CA GLU A 5 4.83 -8.99 15.72
C GLU A 5 5.42 -9.75 14.52
N LYS A 6 5.07 -11.04 14.35
CA LYS A 6 5.53 -11.84 13.20
C LYS A 6 4.88 -11.38 11.90
N VAL A 7 3.63 -10.90 11.95
CA VAL A 7 2.93 -10.35 10.78
C VAL A 7 3.64 -9.08 10.32
N LEU A 8 3.87 -8.12 11.21
CA LEU A 8 4.54 -6.87 10.83
C LEU A 8 5.98 -7.12 10.35
N ALA A 9 6.72 -8.02 11.00
CA ALA A 9 8.06 -8.39 10.56
C ALA A 9 8.05 -9.02 9.15
N CYS A 10 7.07 -9.88 8.87
CA CYS A 10 6.87 -10.47 7.55
C CYS A 10 6.55 -9.41 6.50
N LEU A 11 5.60 -8.51 6.79
CA LEU A 11 5.23 -7.43 5.87
C LEU A 11 6.41 -6.50 5.58
N LYS A 12 7.16 -6.08 6.61
CA LYS A 12 8.38 -5.26 6.43
C LYS A 12 9.42 -5.97 5.57
N LYS A 13 9.60 -7.28 5.77
CA LYS A 13 10.51 -8.10 4.94
C LYS A 13 10.03 -8.16 3.49
N ALA A 14 8.74 -8.38 3.27
CA ALA A 14 8.13 -8.42 1.94
C ALA A 14 8.29 -7.06 1.24
N THR A 15 7.99 -5.94 1.91
CA THR A 15 8.23 -4.59 1.36
C THR A 15 9.68 -4.39 0.96
N LYS A 16 10.65 -4.81 1.77
CA LYS A 16 12.07 -4.72 1.43
C LYS A 16 12.42 -5.52 0.16
N LEU A 17 11.89 -6.73 0.03
CA LEU A 17 12.12 -7.56 -1.16
C LEU A 17 11.50 -6.93 -2.40
N THR A 18 10.27 -6.39 -2.29
CA THR A 18 9.61 -5.66 -3.38
C THR A 18 10.45 -4.48 -3.86
N THR A 19 11.06 -3.70 -2.95
CA THR A 19 11.91 -2.55 -3.34
C THR A 19 13.21 -2.92 -4.07
N GLN A 20 13.58 -4.21 -4.10
CA GLN A 20 14.80 -4.70 -4.75
C GLN A 20 14.53 -5.30 -6.14
N LEU A 21 13.26 -5.32 -6.58
CA LEU A 21 12.90 -5.82 -7.90
C LEU A 21 13.44 -4.91 -9.00
N MET A 22 13.90 -5.53 -10.10
CA MET A 22 14.42 -4.80 -11.26
C MET A 22 13.30 -4.30 -12.18
N ASP A 23 12.21 -5.06 -12.26
CA ASP A 23 11.04 -4.70 -13.06
C ASP A 23 10.15 -3.75 -12.25
N GLN A 24 10.07 -2.50 -12.71
CA GLN A 24 9.33 -1.43 -12.03
C GLN A 24 7.82 -1.68 -12.02
N SER A 25 7.28 -2.27 -13.09
CA SER A 25 5.85 -2.57 -13.20
C SER A 25 5.47 -3.63 -12.17
N VAL A 26 6.26 -4.71 -12.07
CA VAL A 26 6.08 -5.75 -11.05
C VAL A 26 6.30 -5.19 -9.64
N GLN A 27 7.31 -4.34 -9.45
CA GLN A 27 7.57 -3.68 -8.17
C GLN A 27 6.36 -2.86 -7.70
N VAL A 28 5.82 -1.99 -8.55
CA VAL A 28 4.67 -1.14 -8.25
C VAL A 28 3.41 -1.97 -7.96
N GLN A 29 3.16 -2.99 -8.78
CA GLN A 29 2.02 -3.90 -8.59
C GLN A 29 2.10 -4.60 -7.22
N LEU A 30 3.23 -5.22 -6.89
CA LEU A 30 3.40 -5.92 -5.62
C LEU A 30 3.38 -4.95 -4.42
N TYR A 31 3.87 -3.72 -4.61
CA TYR A 31 3.79 -2.71 -3.56
C TYR A 31 2.33 -2.33 -3.27
N ASN A 32 1.48 -2.24 -4.29
CA ASN A 32 0.04 -2.04 -4.12
C ASN A 32 -0.63 -3.21 -3.38
N GLU A 33 -0.30 -4.45 -3.72
CA GLU A 33 -0.81 -5.64 -3.01
C GLU A 33 -0.39 -5.66 -1.53
N LEU A 34 0.85 -5.25 -1.24
CA LEU A 34 1.31 -5.09 0.13
C LEU A 34 0.53 -4.00 0.86
N LEU A 35 0.31 -2.83 0.24
CA LEU A 35 -0.51 -1.76 0.84
C LEU A 35 -1.92 -2.28 1.19
N ASN A 36 -2.58 -2.99 0.27
CA ASN A 36 -3.88 -3.63 0.54
C ASN A 36 -3.82 -4.60 1.72
N THR A 37 -2.72 -5.33 1.86
CA THR A 37 -2.49 -6.23 3.01
C THR A 37 -2.30 -5.47 4.32
N TYR A 38 -1.56 -4.35 4.32
CA TYR A 38 -1.43 -3.47 5.48
C TYR A 38 -2.79 -2.89 5.89
N ILE A 39 -3.59 -2.43 4.93
CA ILE A 39 -4.96 -1.94 5.15
C ILE A 39 -5.84 -3.03 5.79
N TYR A 40 -5.72 -4.28 5.32
CA TYR A 40 -6.45 -5.41 5.90
C TYR A 40 -6.10 -5.66 7.38
N PHE A 41 -4.81 -5.59 7.74
CA PHE A 41 -4.41 -5.74 9.15
C PHE A 41 -4.74 -4.51 9.99
N PHE A 42 -4.66 -3.30 9.44
CA PHE A 42 -5.16 -2.09 10.07
C PHE A 42 -6.65 -2.21 10.40
N ASN A 43 -7.45 -2.70 9.45
CA ASN A 43 -8.88 -2.97 9.64
C ASN A 43 -9.18 -3.99 10.75
N GLN A 44 -8.24 -4.88 11.06
CA GLN A 44 -8.32 -5.81 12.18
C GLN A 44 -7.78 -5.27 13.51
N ASN A 45 -7.45 -3.98 13.59
CA ASN A 45 -6.86 -3.33 14.77
C ASN A 45 -5.52 -3.95 15.17
N HIS A 46 -4.67 -4.26 14.19
CA HIS A 46 -3.31 -4.68 14.47
C HIS A 46 -2.56 -3.55 15.22
N PRO A 47 -1.97 -3.81 16.41
CA PRO A 47 -1.49 -2.75 17.30
C PRO A 47 -0.36 -1.91 16.71
N ASP A 48 0.47 -2.53 15.85
CA ASP A 48 1.65 -1.88 15.27
C ASP A 48 1.43 -1.28 13.86
N ILE A 49 0.18 -1.26 13.38
CA ILE A 49 -0.16 -0.65 12.09
C ILE A 49 -1.09 0.52 12.38
N ASP A 50 -0.63 1.72 12.08
CA ASP A 50 -1.35 2.98 12.29
C ASP A 50 -1.49 3.77 10.99
N VAL A 51 -2.24 4.87 11.05
CA VAL A 51 -2.48 5.76 9.91
C VAL A 51 -1.17 6.39 9.40
N THR A 52 -0.20 6.66 10.29
CA THR A 52 1.11 7.22 9.91
C THR A 52 1.90 6.26 9.04
N LEU A 53 1.90 4.96 9.37
CA LEU A 53 2.50 3.92 8.55
C LEU A 53 1.79 3.79 7.21
N LEU A 54 0.44 3.82 7.18
CA LEU A 54 -0.32 3.78 5.94
C LEU A 54 0.01 4.98 5.03
N ASN A 55 0.07 6.19 5.57
CA ASN A 55 0.47 7.40 4.82
C ASN A 55 1.88 7.25 4.22
N SER A 56 2.83 6.74 5.01
CA SER A 56 4.19 6.49 4.53
C SER A 56 4.25 5.46 3.39
N LEU A 57 3.35 4.47 3.40
CA LEU A 57 3.24 3.47 2.33
C LEU A 57 2.55 4.05 1.08
N ILE A 58 1.52 4.87 1.26
CA ILE A 58 0.80 5.55 0.16
C ILE A 58 1.76 6.49 -0.58
N GLU A 59 2.50 7.34 0.15
CA GLU A 59 3.48 8.26 -0.44
C GLU A 59 4.54 7.50 -1.27
N LYS A 60 5.03 6.38 -0.73
CA LYS A 60 5.98 5.52 -1.46
C LYS A 60 5.36 4.93 -2.71
N LEU A 61 4.13 4.41 -2.64
CA LEU A 61 3.45 3.86 -3.81
C LEU A 61 3.25 4.92 -4.91
N GLN A 62 2.89 6.15 -4.55
CA GLN A 62 2.77 7.27 -5.48
C GLN A 62 4.11 7.60 -6.16
N ASN A 63 5.19 7.63 -5.37
CA ASN A 63 6.54 7.83 -5.91
C ASN A 63 6.95 6.69 -6.86
N GLU A 64 6.69 5.43 -6.53
CA GLU A 64 6.98 4.31 -7.44
C GLU A 64 6.09 4.34 -8.71
N MET A 65 4.82 4.73 -8.60
CA MET A 65 3.93 4.90 -9.76
C MET A 65 4.43 5.92 -10.78
N SER A 66 5.14 6.96 -10.33
CA SER A 66 5.74 7.94 -11.23
C SER A 66 6.86 7.37 -12.11
N LYS A 67 7.38 6.18 -11.77
CA LYS A 67 8.50 5.54 -12.47
C LYS A 67 8.05 4.61 -13.59
N ILE A 68 6.86 4.02 -13.48
CA ILE A 68 6.32 3.12 -14.51
C ILE A 68 5.83 3.90 -15.73
N SER A 69 5.89 3.27 -16.90
CA SER A 69 5.48 3.92 -18.15
C SER A 69 3.95 4.08 -18.22
N SER A 70 3.47 4.88 -19.17
CA SER A 70 2.03 5.01 -19.45
C SER A 70 1.62 4.17 -20.66
N ASN A 71 2.24 3.00 -20.84
CA ASN A 71 1.92 2.09 -21.92
C ASN A 71 0.71 1.19 -21.54
N GLU A 72 0.14 0.50 -22.51
CA GLU A 72 -1.01 -0.40 -22.30
C GLU A 72 -0.71 -1.51 -21.26
N ASN A 73 0.55 -1.92 -21.13
CA ASN A 73 0.95 -2.96 -20.17
C ASN A 73 0.83 -2.48 -18.71
N ASP A 74 1.06 -1.18 -18.47
CA ASP A 74 1.03 -0.56 -17.14
C ASP A 74 -0.36 0.03 -16.80
N GLU A 75 -1.24 0.20 -17.78
CA GLU A 75 -2.60 0.74 -17.57
C GLU A 75 -3.41 -0.11 -16.58
N PHE A 76 -3.31 -1.43 -16.68
CA PHE A 76 -3.95 -2.34 -15.73
C PHE A 76 -3.47 -2.07 -14.29
N ILE A 77 -2.17 -1.90 -14.09
CA ILE A 77 -1.56 -1.67 -12.77
C ILE A 77 -2.02 -0.33 -12.21
N ARG A 78 -2.00 0.73 -13.04
CA ARG A 78 -2.50 2.06 -12.67
C ARG A 78 -3.97 2.04 -12.25
N ASN A 79 -4.82 1.31 -12.99
CA ASN A 79 -6.23 1.14 -12.63
C ASN A 79 -6.42 0.39 -11.30
N GLN A 80 -5.63 -0.65 -11.02
CA GLN A 80 -5.68 -1.35 -9.73
C GLN A 80 -5.28 -0.43 -8.56
N ILE A 81 -4.27 0.43 -8.74
CA ILE A 81 -3.85 1.38 -7.71
C ILE A 81 -4.91 2.46 -7.50
N GLN A 82 -5.50 2.97 -8.58
CA GLN A 82 -6.58 3.95 -8.50
C GLN A 82 -7.75 3.42 -7.68
N LYS A 83 -8.15 2.15 -7.90
CA LYS A 83 -9.20 1.51 -7.08
C LYS A 83 -8.84 1.43 -5.60
N THR A 84 -7.58 1.11 -5.26
CA THR A 84 -7.11 1.12 -3.88
C THR A 84 -7.17 2.53 -3.28
N PHE A 85 -6.79 3.57 -4.02
CA PHE A 85 -6.89 4.96 -3.55
C PHE A 85 -8.33 5.42 -3.40
N ASP A 86 -9.22 5.08 -4.32
CA ASP A 86 -10.64 5.41 -4.23
C ASP A 86 -11.29 4.73 -3.02
N TYR A 87 -10.94 3.47 -2.77
CA TYR A 87 -11.34 2.78 -1.54
C TYR A 87 -10.86 3.53 -0.29
N LEU A 88 -9.58 3.89 -0.24
CA LEU A 88 -9.01 4.61 0.91
C LEU A 88 -9.65 5.99 1.12
N ARG A 89 -9.96 6.72 0.05
CA ARG A 89 -10.67 8.02 0.11
C ARG A 89 -12.09 7.87 0.64
N GLN A 90 -12.77 6.78 0.27
CA GLN A 90 -14.08 6.47 0.85
C GLN A 90 -13.94 6.15 2.35
N GLN A 91 -12.90 5.40 2.73
CA GLN A 91 -12.69 5.03 4.13
C GLN A 91 -12.22 6.19 5.02
N SER A 92 -11.53 7.21 4.47
CA SER A 92 -11.03 8.36 5.24
C SER A 92 -12.13 9.21 5.88
N GLN A 93 -13.40 9.01 5.48
CA GLN A 93 -14.56 9.62 6.12
C GLN A 93 -14.93 8.96 7.47
N SER A 94 -14.40 7.77 7.75
CA SER A 94 -14.59 7.08 9.03
C SER A 94 -13.58 7.53 10.09
N GLU A 95 -13.98 7.51 11.35
CA GLU A 95 -13.09 7.83 12.49
C GLU A 95 -11.83 6.96 12.49
N LYS A 96 -11.95 5.71 12.04
CA LYS A 96 -10.84 4.76 12.02
C LYS A 96 -9.69 5.21 11.13
N PHE A 97 -9.98 5.81 9.99
CA PHE A 97 -8.98 6.24 9.01
C PHE A 97 -8.72 7.76 9.06
N GLN A 98 -9.10 8.41 10.16
CA GLN A 98 -8.85 9.82 10.36
C GLN A 98 -7.36 10.14 10.23
N GLY A 99 -7.02 11.11 9.38
CA GLY A 99 -5.63 11.51 9.12
C GLY A 99 -4.96 10.79 7.96
N LEU A 100 -5.67 9.92 7.22
CA LEU A 100 -5.17 9.42 5.93
C LEU A 100 -4.91 10.59 4.96
N GLN A 101 -3.78 10.52 4.27
CA GLN A 101 -3.36 11.49 3.26
C GLN A 101 -3.19 10.76 1.93
N ILE A 102 -4.09 11.03 0.99
CA ILE A 102 -4.08 10.45 -0.35
C ILE A 102 -3.99 11.63 -1.30
N ASN A 103 -2.77 11.95 -1.72
CA ASN A 103 -2.53 13.05 -2.66
C ASN A 103 -3.04 12.66 -4.06
N ASP A 104 -3.46 13.64 -4.86
CA ASP A 104 -3.82 13.44 -6.27
C ASP A 104 -2.57 13.41 -7.17
#